data_AF-A0A946RJR9-F1
#
_entry.id   AF-A0A946RJR9-F1
#
_cell.length_a   1.000
_cell.length_b   1.000
_cell.length_c   1.000
_cell.angle_alpha   90.00
_cell.angle_beta   90.00
_cell.angle_gamma   90.00
#
_symmetry.space_group_name_H-M   'P 1'
#
loop_
_entity.id
_entity.type
_entity.pdbx_description
1 polymer ?
#
loop_
_entity_poly.entity_id
_entity_poly.type
_entity_poly.pdbx_seq_one_letter_code
_entity_poly.pdbx_strand_id
1 'polypeptide(L)'
;MVTSSLAQNFPEDENAIIAVIDDFHDAAAKADEDRYLEHFTEDGVFLGTDEWERWPLKPEFTDYVAKRFKNGGWSYRSEKKSIS
;
A
#
# COMPACT_ATOMS: atom_id res chain seq x y z
N MET A 1 -28.34 -12.06 -20.27
CA MET A 1 -27.83 -10.73 -19.89
C MET A 1 -27.16 -10.89 -18.54
N VAL A 2 -25.85 -10.68 -18.45
CA VAL A 2 -25.11 -10.83 -17.20
C VAL A 2 -25.15 -9.48 -16.50
N THR A 3 -25.82 -9.42 -15.35
CA THR A 3 -25.88 -8.25 -14.48
C THR A 3 -24.47 -7.94 -13.98
N SER A 4 -23.91 -6.80 -14.40
CA SER A 4 -22.70 -6.25 -13.79
C SER A 4 -22.98 -5.99 -12.32
N SER A 5 -22.20 -6.62 -11.45
CA SER A 5 -22.21 -6.35 -10.01
C SER A 5 -21.98 -4.86 -9.76
N LEU A 6 -22.92 -4.29 -8.99
CA LEU A 6 -22.90 -3.02 -8.28
C LEU A 6 -21.52 -2.38 -8.14
N ALA A 7 -21.31 -1.25 -8.81
CA ALA A 7 -20.38 -0.25 -8.30
C ALA A 7 -20.93 0.18 -6.92
N GLN A 8 -20.24 -0.20 -5.84
CA GLN A 8 -20.56 0.33 -4.52
C GLN A 8 -20.29 1.83 -4.56
N ASN A 9 -21.34 2.62 -4.40
CA ASN A 9 -21.25 4.08 -4.44
C ASN A 9 -20.88 4.58 -3.03
N PHE A 10 -19.59 4.55 -2.73
CA PHE A 10 -19.05 5.07 -1.48
C PHE A 10 -19.06 6.61 -1.47
N PRO A 11 -19.03 7.26 -0.29
CA PRO A 11 -18.70 8.68 -0.18
C PRO A 11 -17.41 9.04 -0.93
N GLU A 12 -17.27 10.30 -1.35
CA GLU A 12 -16.12 10.75 -2.14
C GLU A 12 -14.78 10.50 -1.42
N ASP A 13 -14.71 10.81 -0.13
CA ASP A 13 -13.53 10.57 0.70
C ASP A 13 -13.18 9.08 0.78
N GLU A 14 -14.18 8.20 0.90
CA GLU A 14 -13.96 6.75 0.93
C GLU A 14 -13.43 6.25 -0.41
N ASN A 15 -13.95 6.74 -1.55
CA ASN A 15 -13.40 6.40 -2.86
C ASN A 15 -11.95 6.89 -3.03
N ALA A 16 -11.62 8.08 -2.53
CA ALA A 16 -10.25 8.61 -2.56
C ALA A 16 -9.30 7.72 -1.72
N ILE A 17 -9.73 7.31 -0.53
CA ILE A 17 -8.97 6.38 0.33
C ILE A 17 -8.79 5.02 -0.37
N ILE A 18 -9.85 4.48 -0.97
CA ILE A 18 -9.81 3.22 -1.74
C ILE A 18 -8.76 3.32 -2.85
N ALA A 19 -8.77 4.41 -3.61
CA ALA A 19 -7.84 4.62 -4.71
C ALA A 19 -6.38 4.67 -4.24
N VAL A 20 -6.10 5.38 -3.14
CA VAL A 20 -4.75 5.41 -2.55
C VAL A 20 -4.29 4.02 -2.11
N ILE A 21 -5.16 3.26 -1.45
CA ILE A 21 -4.83 1.90 -1.00
C ILE A 21 -4.60 0.95 -2.19
N ASP A 22 -5.40 1.07 -3.24
CA ASP A 22 -5.23 0.24 -4.45
C ASP A 22 -3.96 0.57 -5.21
N ASP A 23 -3.62 1.86 -5.31
CA ASP A 23 -2.38 2.33 -5.92
C ASP A 23 -1.15 1.80 -5.16
N PHE A 24 -1.18 1.90 -3.83
CA PHE A 24 -0.15 1.39 -2.94
C PHE A 24 0.08 -0.12 -3.11
N HIS A 25 -1.00 -0.92 -3.13
CA HIS A 25 -0.91 -2.36 -3.35
C HIS A 25 -0.39 -2.72 -4.74
N ASP A 26 -0.80 -1.98 -5.77
CA ASP A 26 -0.36 -2.20 -7.15
C ASP A 26 1.13 -1.86 -7.33
N ALA A 27 1.58 -0.73 -6.78
CA ALA A 27 2.99 -0.34 -6.78
C ALA A 27 3.86 -1.41 -6.09
N ALA A 28 3.39 -1.88 -4.92
CA ALA A 28 4.06 -2.96 -4.20
C ALA A 28 4.12 -4.26 -5.01
N ALA A 29 3.05 -4.65 -5.70
CA ALA A 29 3.02 -5.88 -6.50
C ALA A 29 3.95 -5.82 -7.71
N LYS A 30 4.13 -4.63 -8.29
CA LYS A 30 5.02 -4.36 -9.43
C LYS A 30 6.48 -4.10 -9.03
N ALA A 31 6.79 -4.07 -7.73
CA ALA A 31 8.09 -3.65 -7.22
C ALA A 31 8.48 -2.23 -7.70
N ASP A 32 7.50 -1.35 -7.83
CA ASP A 32 7.69 0.05 -8.21
C ASP A 32 8.05 0.86 -6.95
N GLU A 33 9.35 0.97 -6.68
CA GLU A 33 9.89 1.53 -5.43
C GLU A 33 9.47 2.98 -5.22
N ASP A 34 9.64 3.84 -6.23
CA ASP A 34 9.36 5.27 -6.12
C ASP A 34 7.88 5.50 -5.82
N ARG A 35 6.98 4.91 -6.62
CA ARG A 35 5.53 5.03 -6.42
C ARG A 35 5.08 4.46 -5.07
N TYR A 36 5.67 3.33 -4.65
CA TYR A 36 5.35 2.73 -3.35
C TYR A 36 5.73 3.65 -2.19
N LEU A 37 6.92 4.23 -2.23
CA LEU A 37 7.44 5.10 -1.18
C LEU A 37 6.79 6.50 -1.17
N GLU A 38 6.27 6.98 -2.30
CA GLU A 38 5.52 8.24 -2.40
C GLU A 38 4.20 8.24 -1.60
N HIS A 39 3.66 7.06 -1.26
CA HIS A 39 2.49 6.96 -0.40
C HIS A 39 2.78 7.24 1.08
N PHE A 40 4.04 7.37 1.48
CA PHE A 40 4.44 7.67 2.85
C PHE A 40 4.67 9.18 3.03
N THR A 41 4.27 9.70 4.19
CA THR A 41 4.67 11.05 4.62
C THR A 41 6.15 11.08 4.99
N GLU A 42 6.75 12.26 5.01
CA GLU A 42 8.17 12.43 5.35
C GLU A 42 8.53 11.86 6.74
N ASP A 43 7.59 11.93 7.69
CA ASP A 43 7.68 11.41 9.05
C ASP A 43 7.08 10.00 9.22
N GLY A 44 6.78 9.32 8.11
CA GLY A 44 6.22 7.98 8.10
C GLY A 44 7.08 6.98 8.87
N VAL A 45 6.43 6.03 9.55
CA VAL A 45 7.09 4.96 10.30
C VAL A 45 6.48 3.63 9.88
N PHE A 46 7.32 2.71 9.41
CA PHE A 46 6.92 1.33 9.16
C PHE A 46 6.97 0.53 10.47
N LEU A 47 5.90 -0.21 10.72
CA LEU A 47 5.81 -1.18 11.80
C LEU A 47 5.78 -2.58 11.21
N GLY A 48 6.85 -3.34 11.43
CA GLY A 48 6.95 -4.74 11.05
C GLY A 48 6.22 -5.67 12.02
N THR A 49 6.49 -6.96 11.88
CA THR A 49 5.85 -7.99 12.72
C THR A 49 6.59 -8.21 14.03
N ASP A 50 7.89 -7.97 14.06
CA ASP A 50 8.68 -8.11 15.27
C ASP A 50 8.61 -6.85 16.14
N GLU A 51 8.72 -7.02 17.46
CA GLU A 51 8.59 -5.93 18.44
C GLU A 51 9.58 -4.78 18.24
N TRP A 52 10.71 -5.06 17.60
CA TRP A 52 11.77 -4.08 17.32
C TRP A 52 11.69 -3.47 15.93
N GLU A 53 10.80 -3.96 15.06
CA GLU A 53 10.63 -3.45 13.70
C GLU A 53 9.77 -2.18 13.72
N ARG A 54 10.37 -1.09 14.18
CA ARG A 54 9.83 0.25 14.07
C ARG A 54 10.85 1.12 13.35
N TRP A 55 10.67 1.29 12.05
CA TRP A 55 11.62 1.96 11.18
C TRP A 55 11.08 3.29 10.69
N PRO A 56 11.81 4.41 10.86
CA PRO A 56 11.44 5.64 10.16
C PRO A 56 11.55 5.41 8.64
N LEU A 57 10.81 6.20 7.87
CA LEU A 57 10.76 6.08 6.41
C LEU A 57 12.18 6.07 5.83
N LYS A 58 13.01 7.04 6.25
CA LYS A 58 14.38 7.21 5.77
C LYS A 58 15.39 7.12 6.92
N PRO A 59 16.56 6.48 6.70
CA PRO A 59 16.88 5.60 5.56
C PRO A 59 16.36 4.16 5.71
N GLU A 60 15.95 3.74 6.91
CA GLU A 60 15.79 2.32 7.25
C GLU A 60 14.75 1.61 6.40
N PHE A 61 13.53 2.16 6.30
CA PHE A 61 12.47 1.52 5.55
C PHE A 61 12.73 1.59 4.03
N THR A 62 13.22 2.72 3.51
CA THR A 62 13.60 2.83 2.08
C THR A 62 14.65 1.81 1.69
N ASP A 63 15.70 1.63 2.50
CA ASP A 63 16.78 0.67 2.21
C ASP A 63 16.26 -0.78 2.25
N TYR A 64 15.36 -1.07 3.19
CA TYR A 64 14.69 -2.36 3.28
C TYR A 64 13.84 -2.65 2.03
N VAL A 65 13.02 -1.70 1.59
CA VAL A 65 12.19 -1.81 0.38
C VAL A 65 13.08 -2.01 -0.85
N ALA A 66 14.11 -1.19 -1.04
CA ALA A 66 15.05 -1.30 -2.15
C ALA A 66 15.72 -2.70 -2.22
N LYS A 67 16.10 -3.26 -1.07
CA LYS A 67 16.65 -4.62 -1.00
C LYS A 67 15.60 -5.67 -1.34
N ARG A 68 14.38 -5.51 -0.87
CA ARG A 68 13.29 -6.47 -1.10
C ARG A 68 12.84 -6.48 -2.56
N PHE A 69 12.68 -5.32 -3.18
CA PHE A 69 12.13 -5.13 -4.53
C PHE A 69 13.06 -5.66 -5.63
N LYS A 70 14.36 -5.80 -5.36
CA LYS A 70 15.29 -6.54 -6.24
C LYS A 70 14.87 -7.98 -6.52
N ASN A 71 14.11 -8.59 -5.62
CA ASN A 71 13.60 -9.96 -5.76
C ASN A 71 12.08 -9.99 -6.07
N GLY A 72 11.53 -8.89 -6.58
CA GLY A 72 10.10 -8.72 -6.84
C GLY A 72 9.35 -8.08 -5.68
N GLY A 73 8.07 -7.83 -5.89
CA GLY A 73 7.21 -7.07 -4.98
C GLY A 73 6.44 -7.92 -3.96
N TRP A 74 5.49 -7.30 -3.28
CA TRP A 74 4.46 -7.99 -2.49
C TRP A 74 3.11 -7.92 -3.21
N SER A 75 2.51 -9.07 -3.49
CA SER A 75 1.17 -9.13 -4.06
C SER A 75 0.12 -9.20 -2.95
N TYR A 76 -0.82 -8.26 -2.98
CA TYR A 76 -1.93 -8.20 -2.02
C TYR A 76 -3.21 -8.70 -2.67
N ARG A 77 -4.00 -9.47 -1.92
CA ARG A 77 -5.40 -9.76 -2.25
C ARG A 77 -6.27 -9.22 -1.12
N SER A 78 -7.01 -8.16 -1.39
CA SER A 78 -7.88 -7.55 -0.39
C SER A 78 -9.09 -8.45 -0.11
N GLU A 79 -9.27 -8.87 1.14
CA GLU A 79 -10.45 -9.62 1.59
C GLU A 79 -11.55 -8.68 2.11
N LYS A 80 -11.16 -7.62 2.84
CA LYS A 80 -12.06 -6.59 3.37
C LYS A 80 -11.31 -5.26 3.54
N LYS A 81 -11.94 -4.16 3.11
CA LYS A 81 -11.51 -2.78 3.43
C LYS A 81 -12.48 -2.22 4.49
N SER A 82 -11.97 -1.85 5.66
CA SER A 82 -12.77 -1.19 6.71
C SER A 82 -12.43 0.29 6.71
N ILE A 83 -13.28 1.11 6.10
CA ILE A 83 -13.16 2.57 6.04
C ILE A 83 -14.36 3.14 6.81
N SER A 84 -14.10 4.09 7.71
CA SER A 84 -15.10 4.62 8.66
C SER A 84 -14.88 6.11 8.92
#